data_AF-A0A3N6PWT6-F1
#
_entry.id   AF-A0A3N6PWT6-F1
#
_cell.length_a   1.000
_cell.length_b   1.000
_cell.length_c   1.000
_cell.angle_alpha   90.00
_cell.angle_beta   90.00
_cell.angle_gamma   90.00
#
_symmetry.space_group_name_H-M   'P 1'
#
loop_
_entity.id
_entity.type
_entity.pdbx_description
1 polymer ?
#
loop_
_entity_poly.entity_id
_entity_poly.type
_entity_poly.pdbx_seq_one_letter_code
_entity_poly.pdbx_strand_id
1 'polypeptide(L)'
;MWQTKIENLTAEQKTLIPMYQEKWHKNIVSTDPIDRERATNAVNAAYSAMGKREPEILFISSPDTIKEIVGSRSPQRLVQMLGTPLLTSLQVQLSEEIESQIDEQLWLKLENDLPNEELLQLMFIWQDTLAEHAELLEELWVQWQGGIIRQIWEQQQKQLRQQLIEFPGGNPLIRFGDLIWQQVGQPLSQHIEVNIWEHLSSQPLIREWEEQIKQPLQQIGDAIGLVSNISQNLMASSIEMIDFCISVLECSCNQKKWQALQELVKECGFVLQLENICLVCDRPIKLSLDEQNRFHAEGGSAIRFIDGYRIYAYHGVKLPEKYGLLYPERWQVRWLLEEENAELRRVLIQGIGYSRICQELQAVELDSWREYTLLRIDNYIDVEPIYLLKMICPSTNYIHATRVPPDISKAREAIAWVNWGVDPEEFMVET
;
A
#
# COMPACT_ATOMS: atom_id res chain seq x y z
N MET A 1 -9.52 -24.00 28.48
CA MET A 1 -9.34 -22.91 29.47
C MET A 1 -9.24 -21.64 28.66
N TRP A 2 -10.12 -20.66 28.87
CA TRP A 2 -10.09 -19.41 28.11
C TRP A 2 -8.89 -18.61 28.60
N GLN A 3 -7.89 -18.41 27.74
CA GLN A 3 -6.70 -17.62 28.05
C GLN A 3 -7.14 -16.16 28.17
N THR A 4 -6.78 -15.50 29.28
CA THR A 4 -7.08 -14.07 29.46
C THR A 4 -6.34 -13.28 28.39
N LYS A 5 -7.09 -12.51 27.59
CA LYS A 5 -6.53 -11.67 26.53
C LYS A 5 -5.71 -10.53 27.12
N ILE A 6 -4.72 -10.06 26.37
CA ILE A 6 -3.93 -8.87 26.72
C ILE A 6 -4.74 -7.64 26.35
N GLU A 7 -5.12 -6.83 27.35
CA GLU A 7 -6.01 -5.69 27.15
C GLU A 7 -5.29 -4.34 27.05
N ASN A 8 -4.10 -4.21 27.66
CA ASN A 8 -3.41 -2.92 27.76
C ASN A 8 -1.89 -3.06 27.73
N LEU A 9 -1.20 -2.06 27.16
CA LEU A 9 0.25 -1.91 27.22
C LEU A 9 0.69 -1.14 28.47
N THR A 10 1.78 -1.58 29.11
CA THR A 10 2.46 -0.78 30.14
C THR A 10 3.13 0.46 29.53
N ALA A 11 3.50 1.43 30.37
CA ALA A 11 4.23 2.62 29.92
C ALA A 11 5.58 2.24 29.28
N GLU A 12 6.29 1.27 29.86
CA GLU A 12 7.57 0.76 29.35
C GLU A 12 7.38 0.09 27.99
N GLN A 13 6.37 -0.76 27.81
CA GLN A 13 6.09 -1.42 26.53
C GLN A 13 5.80 -0.40 25.41
N LYS A 14 5.06 0.68 25.71
CA LYS A 14 4.80 1.75 24.72
C LYS A 14 6.07 2.44 24.26
N THR A 15 7.06 2.62 25.14
CA THR A 15 8.33 3.26 24.77
C THR A 15 9.18 2.42 23.81
N LEU A 16 8.89 1.12 23.66
CA LEU A 16 9.61 0.23 22.76
C LEU A 16 9.10 0.26 21.32
N ILE A 17 7.90 0.78 21.06
CA ILE A 17 7.27 0.80 19.73
C ILE A 17 8.20 1.41 18.65
N PRO A 18 8.80 2.60 18.84
CA PRO A 18 9.70 3.18 17.83
C PRO A 18 10.95 2.33 17.57
N MET A 19 11.42 1.57 18.56
CA MET A 19 12.59 0.70 18.39
C MET A 19 12.28 -0.48 17.45
N TYR A 20 11.06 -1.02 17.51
CA TYR A 20 10.66 -2.12 16.62
C TYR A 20 10.39 -1.64 15.19
N GLN A 21 9.86 -0.42 15.03
CA GLN A 21 9.79 0.24 13.72
C GLN A 21 11.20 0.35 13.10
N GLU A 22 12.16 0.94 13.82
CA GLU A 22 13.52 1.12 13.29
C GLU A 22 14.24 -0.22 13.02
N LYS A 23 13.99 -1.24 13.84
CA LYS A 23 14.58 -2.58 13.72
C LYS A 23 14.27 -3.20 12.36
N TRP A 24 13.03 -3.12 11.90
CA TRP A 24 12.60 -3.75 10.66
C TRP A 24 12.68 -2.83 9.46
N HIS A 25 12.50 -1.52 9.63
CA HIS A 25 12.66 -0.52 8.58
C HIS A 25 13.98 -0.70 7.80
N LYS A 26 15.10 -0.95 8.49
CA LYS A 26 16.42 -1.18 7.85
C LYS A 26 16.45 -2.38 6.89
N ASN A 27 15.65 -3.42 7.13
CA ASN A 27 15.55 -4.56 6.22
C ASN A 27 14.64 -4.22 5.03
N ILE A 28 13.52 -3.56 5.29
CA ILE A 28 12.52 -3.17 4.29
C ILE A 28 13.15 -2.23 3.24
N VAL A 29 13.91 -1.22 3.67
CA VAL A 29 14.55 -0.24 2.77
C VAL A 29 15.96 -0.64 2.32
N SER A 30 16.36 -1.89 2.56
CA SER A 30 17.68 -2.36 2.16
C SER A 30 17.87 -2.29 0.65
N THR A 31 19.07 -1.86 0.25
CA THR A 31 19.50 -1.85 -1.17
C THR A 31 20.62 -2.85 -1.45
N ASP A 32 20.93 -3.70 -0.46
CA ASP A 32 21.93 -4.74 -0.60
C ASP A 32 21.40 -5.84 -1.52
N PRO A 33 22.23 -6.34 -2.47
CA PRO A 33 21.83 -7.40 -3.38
C PRO A 33 21.44 -8.65 -2.62
N ILE A 34 20.44 -9.36 -3.14
CA ILE A 34 19.98 -10.62 -2.56
C ILE A 34 21.02 -11.72 -2.83
N ASP A 35 21.33 -12.50 -1.79
CA ASP A 35 22.00 -13.79 -1.96
C ASP A 35 20.97 -14.84 -2.38
N ARG A 36 21.06 -15.32 -3.62
CA ARG A 36 20.08 -16.25 -4.18
C ARG A 36 19.99 -17.57 -3.43
N GLU A 37 21.10 -18.08 -2.87
CA GLU A 37 21.08 -19.33 -2.10
C GLU A 37 20.32 -19.13 -0.79
N ARG A 38 20.59 -18.03 -0.08
CA ARG A 38 19.87 -17.70 1.16
C ARG A 38 18.39 -17.41 0.92
N ALA A 39 18.07 -16.65 -0.13
CA ALA A 39 16.68 -16.38 -0.50
C ALA A 39 15.94 -17.68 -0.87
N THR A 40 16.57 -18.58 -1.62
CA THR A 40 15.99 -19.90 -1.93
C THR A 40 15.72 -20.71 -0.66
N ASN A 41 16.66 -20.75 0.28
CA ASN A 41 16.48 -21.44 1.55
C ASN A 41 15.33 -20.82 2.37
N ALA A 42 15.25 -19.50 2.44
CA ALA A 42 14.18 -18.78 3.14
C ALA A 42 12.80 -19.04 2.53
N VAL A 43 12.67 -19.00 1.20
CA VAL A 43 11.42 -19.34 0.48
C VAL A 43 11.00 -20.77 0.76
N ASN A 44 11.92 -21.74 0.66
CA ASN A 44 11.60 -23.15 0.91
C ASN A 44 11.21 -23.38 2.37
N ALA A 45 11.89 -22.76 3.32
CA ALA A 45 11.52 -22.78 4.73
C ALA A 45 10.11 -22.22 4.95
N ALA A 46 9.76 -21.13 4.26
CA ALA A 46 8.44 -20.52 4.36
C ALA A 46 7.33 -21.44 3.84
N TYR A 47 7.50 -22.02 2.64
CA TYR A 47 6.54 -22.98 2.09
C TYR A 47 6.41 -24.23 2.96
N SER A 48 7.53 -24.77 3.46
CA SER A 48 7.52 -25.90 4.39
C SER A 48 6.79 -25.57 5.70
N ALA A 49 6.99 -24.38 6.26
CA ALA A 49 6.32 -23.95 7.50
C ALA A 49 4.80 -23.77 7.31
N MET A 50 4.35 -23.42 6.10
CA MET A 50 2.94 -23.41 5.71
C MET A 50 2.38 -24.80 5.38
N GLY A 51 3.22 -25.85 5.37
CA GLY A 51 2.84 -27.20 4.96
C GLY A 51 2.56 -27.34 3.46
N LYS A 52 3.13 -26.45 2.65
CA LYS A 52 3.04 -26.47 1.18
C LYS A 52 4.26 -27.19 0.59
N ARG A 53 4.15 -27.59 -0.68
CA ARG A 53 5.30 -28.12 -1.44
C ARG A 53 6.25 -26.99 -1.77
N GLU A 54 7.53 -27.30 -1.88
CA GLU A 54 8.52 -26.33 -2.37
C GLU A 54 8.14 -25.86 -3.79
N PRO A 55 8.14 -24.55 -4.03
CA PRO A 55 7.79 -23.98 -5.32
C PRO A 55 9.03 -23.96 -6.25
N GLU A 56 8.80 -23.80 -7.55
CA GLU A 56 9.85 -23.28 -8.43
C GLU A 56 10.09 -21.80 -8.10
N ILE A 57 11.34 -21.41 -7.88
CA ILE A 57 11.69 -20.03 -7.50
C ILE A 57 12.17 -19.28 -8.73
N LEU A 58 11.46 -18.20 -9.07
CA LEU A 58 11.80 -17.34 -10.19
C LEU A 58 12.28 -15.97 -9.68
N PHE A 59 13.55 -15.68 -9.93
CA PHE A 59 14.15 -14.37 -9.61
C PHE A 59 13.92 -13.38 -10.76
N ILE A 60 13.45 -12.18 -10.43
CA ILE A 60 13.29 -11.07 -11.37
C ILE A 60 14.08 -9.85 -10.89
N SER A 61 14.63 -9.08 -11.83
CA SER A 61 15.50 -7.96 -11.50
C SER A 61 14.75 -6.67 -11.15
N SER A 62 13.51 -6.54 -11.61
CA SER A 62 12.60 -5.44 -11.27
C SER A 62 11.14 -5.81 -11.56
N PRO A 63 10.17 -4.99 -11.14
CA PRO A 63 8.76 -5.16 -11.51
C PRO A 63 8.52 -5.16 -13.04
N ASP A 64 9.32 -4.42 -13.81
CA ASP A 64 9.13 -4.33 -15.27
C ASP A 64 9.41 -5.67 -15.98
N THR A 65 10.25 -6.52 -15.39
CA THR A 65 10.55 -7.87 -15.90
C THR A 65 9.30 -8.77 -15.97
N ILE A 66 8.21 -8.44 -15.26
CA ILE A 66 6.94 -9.18 -15.34
C ILE A 66 6.41 -9.29 -16.77
N LYS A 67 6.67 -8.29 -17.63
CA LYS A 67 6.24 -8.29 -19.04
C LYS A 67 6.77 -9.49 -19.81
N GLU A 68 7.96 -9.98 -19.47
CA GLU A 68 8.57 -11.15 -20.09
C GLU A 68 7.92 -12.46 -19.61
N ILE A 69 7.47 -12.48 -18.34
CA ILE A 69 6.76 -13.61 -17.73
C ILE A 69 5.33 -13.70 -18.26
N VAL A 70 4.66 -12.56 -18.39
CA VAL A 70 3.32 -12.46 -18.96
C VAL A 70 3.40 -12.73 -20.46
N GLY A 71 4.06 -11.87 -21.23
CA GLY A 71 4.38 -12.05 -22.64
C GLY A 71 3.24 -12.59 -23.51
N SER A 72 3.57 -13.24 -24.64
CA SER A 72 2.59 -13.85 -25.55
C SER A 72 1.97 -15.15 -25.02
N ARG A 73 1.85 -15.32 -23.69
CA ARG A 73 1.22 -16.49 -23.08
C ARG A 73 -0.27 -16.24 -22.92
N SER A 74 -1.09 -17.26 -23.13
CA SER A 74 -2.51 -17.17 -22.79
C SER A 74 -2.72 -17.24 -21.27
N PRO A 75 -3.82 -16.67 -20.75
CA PRO A 75 -4.15 -16.74 -19.31
C PRO A 75 -4.16 -18.18 -18.77
N GLN A 76 -4.68 -19.13 -19.54
CA GLN A 76 -4.73 -20.54 -19.13
C GLN A 76 -3.33 -21.12 -18.93
N ARG A 77 -2.37 -20.75 -19.79
CA ARG A 77 -0.99 -21.20 -19.68
C ARG A 77 -0.29 -20.56 -18.48
N LEU A 78 -0.59 -19.29 -18.21
CA LEU A 78 -0.09 -18.60 -17.02
C LEU A 78 -0.62 -19.25 -15.73
N VAL A 79 -1.91 -19.57 -15.66
CA VAL A 79 -2.51 -20.24 -14.50
C VAL A 79 -1.88 -21.61 -14.25
N GLN A 80 -1.70 -22.41 -15.30
CA GLN A 80 -1.05 -23.72 -15.18
C GLN A 80 0.40 -23.61 -14.68
N MET A 81 1.12 -22.58 -15.13
CA MET A 81 2.51 -22.34 -14.76
C MET A 81 2.62 -21.81 -13.33
N LEU A 82 1.88 -20.74 -12.99
CA LEU A 82 1.98 -20.02 -11.71
C LEU A 82 1.32 -20.81 -10.57
N GLY A 83 0.21 -21.50 -10.84
CA GLY A 83 -0.70 -22.00 -9.81
C GLY A 83 -1.49 -20.87 -9.17
N THR A 84 -2.36 -21.20 -8.21
CA THR A 84 -3.19 -20.21 -7.52
C THR A 84 -2.33 -19.37 -6.56
N PRO A 85 -2.57 -18.06 -6.40
CA PRO A 85 -1.97 -17.28 -5.32
C PRO A 85 -2.25 -17.91 -3.96
N LEU A 86 -1.26 -17.92 -3.06
CA LEU A 86 -1.47 -18.40 -1.70
C LEU A 86 -2.18 -17.32 -0.89
N LEU A 87 -3.43 -17.55 -0.48
CA LEU A 87 -4.19 -16.53 0.27
C LEU A 87 -3.69 -16.33 1.71
N THR A 88 -3.11 -17.38 2.30
CA THR A 88 -2.66 -17.41 3.69
C THR A 88 -1.14 -17.45 3.76
N SER A 89 -0.51 -16.28 3.61
CA SER A 89 0.93 -16.13 3.83
C SER A 89 1.30 -16.46 5.29
N LEU A 90 2.60 -16.61 5.56
CA LEU A 90 3.08 -16.77 6.93
C LEU A 90 2.66 -15.62 7.84
N GLN A 91 2.64 -14.40 7.29
CA GLN A 91 2.27 -13.19 8.01
C GLN A 91 0.81 -13.26 8.46
N VAL A 92 -0.11 -13.58 7.55
CA VAL A 92 -1.54 -13.78 7.87
C VAL A 92 -1.73 -14.87 8.93
N GLN A 93 -1.09 -16.04 8.75
CA GLN A 93 -1.24 -17.14 9.69
C GLN A 93 -0.70 -16.83 11.10
N LEU A 94 0.37 -16.04 11.19
CA LEU A 94 0.92 -15.59 12.47
C LEU A 94 0.05 -14.52 13.10
N SER A 95 -0.45 -13.55 12.32
CA SER A 95 -1.40 -12.54 12.78
C SER A 95 -2.64 -13.20 13.40
N GLU A 96 -3.27 -14.18 12.73
CA GLU A 96 -4.43 -14.90 13.28
C GLU A 96 -4.10 -15.62 14.61
N GLU A 97 -2.93 -16.25 14.72
CA GLU A 97 -2.48 -16.92 15.96
C GLU A 97 -2.31 -15.90 17.11
N ILE A 98 -1.74 -14.74 16.83
CA ILE A 98 -1.44 -13.69 17.82
C ILE A 98 -2.71 -12.93 18.21
N GLU A 99 -3.53 -12.52 17.25
CA GLU A 99 -4.76 -11.75 17.44
C GLU A 99 -5.71 -12.43 18.45
N SER A 100 -5.77 -13.77 18.41
CA SER A 100 -6.59 -14.55 19.34
C SER A 100 -6.23 -14.34 20.84
N GLN A 101 -5.03 -13.85 21.13
CA GLN A 101 -4.49 -13.61 22.48
C GLN A 101 -4.59 -12.15 22.92
N ILE A 102 -4.98 -11.24 22.03
CA ILE A 102 -5.02 -9.80 22.27
C ILE A 102 -6.47 -9.33 22.25
N ASP A 103 -6.78 -8.33 23.07
CA ASP A 103 -8.07 -7.64 23.01
C ASP A 103 -8.22 -6.87 21.68
N GLU A 104 -9.42 -6.85 21.13
CA GLU A 104 -9.70 -6.25 19.83
C GLU A 104 -9.33 -4.75 19.78
N GLN A 105 -9.59 -3.99 20.86
CA GLN A 105 -9.26 -2.57 20.89
C GLN A 105 -7.76 -2.33 20.94
N LEU A 106 -7.03 -3.19 21.66
CA LEU A 106 -5.57 -3.11 21.70
C LEU A 106 -4.97 -3.51 20.34
N TRP A 107 -5.53 -4.51 19.68
CA TRP A 107 -5.10 -4.94 18.35
C TRP A 107 -5.16 -3.80 17.32
N LEU A 108 -6.32 -3.16 17.18
CA LEU A 108 -6.52 -2.03 16.28
C LEU A 108 -5.59 -0.85 16.62
N LYS A 109 -5.31 -0.64 17.91
CA LYS A 109 -4.35 0.38 18.32
C LYS A 109 -2.93 0.04 17.87
N LEU A 110 -2.49 -1.19 18.04
CA LEU A 110 -1.17 -1.64 17.62
C LEU A 110 -1.00 -1.55 16.10
N GLU A 111 -2.04 -1.84 15.31
CA GLU A 111 -1.99 -1.65 13.85
C GLU A 111 -1.75 -0.19 13.44
N ASN A 112 -2.33 0.75 14.19
CA ASN A 112 -2.11 2.19 13.96
C ASN A 112 -0.73 2.66 14.45
N ASP A 113 -0.26 2.13 15.58
CA ASP A 113 1.04 2.50 16.16
C ASP A 113 2.22 1.81 15.43
N LEU A 114 1.99 0.68 14.76
CA LEU A 114 2.96 -0.13 14.00
C LEU A 114 2.41 -0.46 12.60
N PRO A 115 2.22 0.54 11.73
CA PRO A 115 1.63 0.33 10.41
C PRO A 115 2.52 -0.55 9.54
N ASN A 116 1.90 -1.24 8.57
CA ASN A 116 2.62 -2.08 7.62
C ASN A 116 3.28 -1.21 6.53
N GLU A 117 4.48 -0.68 6.84
CA GLU A 117 5.23 0.20 5.92
C GLU A 117 5.76 -0.55 4.69
N GLU A 118 6.18 -1.82 4.85
CA GLU A 118 6.65 -2.66 3.75
C GLU A 118 5.62 -2.71 2.62
N LEU A 119 4.38 -2.97 3.00
CA LEU A 119 3.23 -3.02 2.13
C LEU A 119 2.98 -1.71 1.37
N LEU A 120 3.04 -0.56 2.05
CA LEU A 120 2.89 0.75 1.40
C LEU A 120 3.99 0.98 0.36
N GLN A 121 5.23 0.57 0.67
CA GLN A 121 6.34 0.67 -0.28
C GLN A 121 6.15 -0.27 -1.46
N LEU A 122 5.68 -1.50 -1.22
CA LEU A 122 5.39 -2.47 -2.27
C LEU A 122 4.29 -1.97 -3.21
N MET A 123 3.16 -1.49 -2.67
CA MET A 123 2.11 -0.88 -3.47
C MET A 123 2.66 0.25 -4.33
N PHE A 124 3.48 1.13 -3.75
CA PHE A 124 4.11 2.21 -4.48
C PHE A 124 5.01 1.69 -5.60
N ILE A 125 5.87 0.71 -5.35
CA ILE A 125 6.79 0.19 -6.38
C ILE A 125 6.00 -0.48 -7.53
N TRP A 126 4.97 -1.27 -7.19
CA TRP A 126 4.31 -2.19 -8.11
C TRP A 126 3.07 -1.61 -8.80
N GLN A 127 2.53 -0.47 -8.36
CA GLN A 127 1.26 0.08 -8.89
C GLN A 127 1.24 0.23 -10.43
N ASP A 128 2.35 0.63 -11.08
CA ASP A 128 2.35 0.88 -12.52
C ASP A 128 2.31 -0.45 -13.29
N THR A 129 3.11 -1.42 -12.82
CA THR A 129 3.12 -2.79 -13.37
C THR A 129 1.76 -3.46 -13.20
N LEU A 130 1.11 -3.29 -12.04
CA LEU A 130 -0.22 -3.83 -11.78
C LEU A 130 -1.27 -3.15 -12.69
N ALA A 131 -1.23 -1.82 -12.80
CA ALA A 131 -2.15 -1.07 -13.65
C ALA A 131 -2.01 -1.43 -15.14
N GLU A 132 -0.77 -1.59 -15.63
CA GLU A 132 -0.49 -1.97 -17.02
C GLU A 132 -1.04 -3.37 -17.39
N HIS A 133 -1.21 -4.25 -16.39
CA HIS A 133 -1.67 -5.63 -16.58
C HIS A 133 -3.06 -5.89 -15.98
N ALA A 134 -3.84 -4.84 -15.66
CA ALA A 134 -5.12 -4.98 -14.97
C ALA A 134 -6.10 -5.93 -15.66
N GLU A 135 -6.25 -5.84 -16.99
CA GLU A 135 -7.12 -6.73 -17.79
C GLU A 135 -6.71 -8.20 -17.65
N LEU A 136 -5.40 -8.50 -17.75
CA LEU A 136 -4.91 -9.86 -17.57
C LEU A 136 -5.13 -10.36 -16.15
N LEU A 137 -4.95 -9.51 -15.14
CA LEU A 137 -5.19 -9.89 -13.74
C LEU A 137 -6.66 -10.25 -13.50
N GLU A 138 -7.59 -9.61 -14.19
CA GLU A 138 -9.00 -9.97 -14.19
C GLU A 138 -9.25 -11.33 -14.86
N GLU A 139 -8.62 -11.60 -15.99
CA GLU A 139 -8.72 -12.91 -16.66
C GLU A 139 -8.13 -14.05 -15.80
N LEU A 140 -6.98 -13.82 -15.16
CA LEU A 140 -6.36 -14.77 -14.24
C LEU A 140 -7.23 -15.02 -13.02
N TRP A 141 -7.91 -13.99 -12.50
CA TRP A 141 -8.85 -14.14 -11.40
C TRP A 141 -9.95 -15.14 -11.72
N VAL A 142 -10.62 -15.00 -12.87
CA VAL A 142 -11.69 -15.92 -13.29
C VAL A 142 -11.21 -17.37 -13.28
N GLN A 143 -9.95 -17.61 -13.69
CA GLN A 143 -9.36 -18.94 -13.70
C GLN A 143 -8.97 -19.43 -12.29
N TRP A 144 -8.58 -18.53 -11.38
CA TRP A 144 -8.16 -18.86 -10.02
C TRP A 144 -9.29 -19.02 -9.02
N GLN A 145 -10.50 -18.53 -9.30
CA GLN A 145 -11.66 -18.56 -8.38
C GLN A 145 -11.87 -19.92 -7.71
N GLY A 146 -11.86 -21.02 -8.48
CA GLY A 146 -12.04 -22.36 -7.93
C GLY A 146 -10.94 -22.77 -6.94
N GLY A 147 -9.68 -22.44 -7.23
CA GLY A 147 -8.55 -22.68 -6.33
C GLY A 147 -8.61 -21.82 -5.06
N ILE A 148 -8.97 -20.55 -5.21
CA ILE A 148 -9.12 -19.59 -4.11
C ILE A 148 -10.24 -20.01 -3.16
N ILE A 149 -11.42 -20.35 -3.69
CA ILE A 149 -12.55 -20.86 -2.91
C ILE A 149 -12.16 -22.13 -2.15
N ARG A 150 -11.42 -23.02 -2.81
CA ARG A 150 -10.91 -24.23 -2.16
C ARG A 150 -9.96 -23.90 -1.01
N GLN A 151 -9.03 -22.95 -1.18
CA GLN A 151 -8.12 -22.55 -0.11
C GLN A 151 -8.87 -21.95 1.09
N ILE A 152 -9.84 -21.05 0.85
CA ILE A 152 -10.70 -20.47 1.89
C ILE A 152 -11.47 -21.57 2.62
N TRP A 153 -12.04 -22.51 1.86
CA TRP A 153 -12.78 -23.64 2.43
C TRP A 153 -11.89 -24.53 3.29
N GLU A 154 -10.70 -24.89 2.82
CA GLU A 154 -9.70 -25.67 3.57
C GLU A 154 -9.28 -24.95 4.87
N GLN A 155 -9.12 -23.62 4.84
CA GLN A 155 -8.79 -22.81 6.01
C GLN A 155 -9.93 -22.79 7.04
N GLN A 156 -11.16 -22.46 6.62
CA GLN A 156 -12.32 -22.44 7.51
C GLN A 156 -12.59 -23.82 8.10
N GLN A 157 -12.45 -24.88 7.29
CA GLN A 157 -12.56 -26.24 7.81
C GLN A 157 -11.50 -26.53 8.86
N LYS A 158 -10.25 -26.07 8.71
CA LYS A 158 -9.21 -26.35 9.71
C LYS A 158 -9.56 -25.73 11.07
N GLN A 159 -10.00 -24.47 11.08
CA GLN A 159 -10.43 -23.78 12.30
C GLN A 159 -11.68 -24.45 12.91
N LEU A 160 -12.71 -24.71 12.09
CA LEU A 160 -13.93 -25.37 12.54
C LEU A 160 -13.68 -26.80 13.04
N ARG A 161 -12.81 -27.57 12.37
CA ARG A 161 -12.43 -28.93 12.77
C ARG A 161 -11.65 -28.94 14.07
N GLN A 162 -10.75 -27.99 14.31
CA GLN A 162 -10.06 -27.88 15.60
C GLN A 162 -11.06 -27.69 16.74
N GLN A 163 -12.03 -26.79 16.58
CA GLN A 163 -13.07 -26.56 17.57
C GLN A 163 -14.01 -27.77 17.72
N LEU A 164 -14.34 -28.46 16.63
CA LEU A 164 -15.23 -29.64 16.64
C LEU A 164 -14.58 -30.89 17.20
N ILE A 165 -13.27 -31.12 17.03
CA ILE A 165 -12.55 -32.27 17.60
C ILE A 165 -12.59 -32.24 19.13
N GLU A 166 -12.57 -31.04 19.72
CA GLU A 166 -12.69 -30.84 21.16
C GLU A 166 -14.14 -31.04 21.67
N PHE A 167 -15.12 -31.06 20.76
CA PHE A 167 -16.53 -31.22 21.10
C PHE A 167 -16.97 -32.70 21.06
N PRO A 168 -17.65 -33.23 22.11
CA PRO A 168 -18.16 -34.60 22.09
C PRO A 168 -19.18 -34.80 20.95
N GLY A 169 -18.83 -35.64 19.97
CA GLY A 169 -19.66 -35.87 18.77
C GLY A 169 -19.27 -35.04 17.54
N GLY A 170 -18.15 -34.31 17.57
CA GLY A 170 -17.65 -33.57 16.41
C GLY A 170 -17.14 -34.42 15.25
N ASN A 171 -16.58 -35.62 15.51
CA ASN A 171 -16.10 -36.52 14.46
C ASN A 171 -17.17 -36.91 13.40
N PRO A 172 -18.42 -37.24 13.79
CA PRO A 172 -19.54 -37.39 12.87
C PRO A 172 -19.86 -36.14 12.02
N LEU A 173 -19.82 -34.95 12.60
CA LEU A 173 -20.10 -33.68 11.91
C LEU A 173 -19.02 -33.35 10.88
N ILE A 174 -17.75 -33.61 11.22
CA ILE A 174 -16.62 -33.47 10.31
C ILE A 174 -16.78 -34.37 9.08
N ARG A 175 -17.15 -35.65 9.28
CA ARG A 175 -17.40 -36.60 8.18
C ARG A 175 -18.58 -36.18 7.30
N PHE A 176 -19.61 -35.57 7.88
CA PHE A 176 -20.76 -35.06 7.14
C PHE A 176 -20.38 -33.84 6.27
N GLY A 177 -19.59 -32.92 6.81
CA GLY A 177 -19.04 -31.79 6.06
C GLY A 177 -18.13 -32.23 4.90
N ASP A 178 -17.29 -33.25 5.11
CA ASP A 178 -16.48 -33.89 4.05
C ASP A 178 -17.34 -34.44 2.91
N LEU A 179 -18.44 -35.11 3.25
CA LEU A 179 -19.35 -35.71 2.28
C LEU A 179 -20.05 -34.62 1.43
N ILE A 180 -20.50 -33.53 2.07
CA ILE A 180 -21.12 -32.39 1.37
C ILE A 180 -20.12 -31.71 0.43
N TRP A 181 -18.88 -31.48 0.88
CA TRP A 181 -17.87 -30.90 0.00
C TRP A 181 -17.57 -31.82 -1.19
N GLN A 182 -17.38 -33.12 -0.97
CA GLN A 182 -17.11 -34.07 -2.06
C GLN A 182 -18.27 -34.19 -3.07
N GLN A 183 -19.52 -34.15 -2.61
CA GLN A 183 -20.67 -34.37 -3.48
C GLN A 183 -21.24 -33.08 -4.10
N VAL A 184 -21.05 -31.94 -3.44
CA VAL A 184 -21.69 -30.67 -3.82
C VAL A 184 -20.63 -29.61 -4.05
N GLY A 185 -19.73 -29.37 -3.09
CA GLY A 185 -18.74 -28.30 -3.18
C GLY A 185 -17.69 -28.46 -4.27
N GLN A 186 -17.12 -29.66 -4.44
CA GLN A 186 -16.09 -29.94 -5.43
C GLN A 186 -16.62 -29.83 -6.87
N PRO A 187 -17.79 -30.41 -7.22
CA PRO A 187 -18.40 -30.19 -8.53
C PRO A 187 -18.79 -28.72 -8.76
N LEU A 188 -19.35 -28.03 -7.76
CA LEU A 188 -19.71 -26.62 -7.89
C LEU A 188 -18.47 -25.74 -8.11
N SER A 189 -17.37 -25.96 -7.38
CA SER A 189 -16.12 -25.18 -7.53
C SER A 189 -15.49 -25.27 -8.93
N GLN A 190 -15.81 -26.31 -9.68
CA GLN A 190 -15.32 -26.53 -11.06
C GLN A 190 -16.26 -25.95 -12.13
N HIS A 191 -17.50 -25.57 -11.77
CA HIS A 191 -18.56 -25.15 -12.68
C HIS A 191 -19.18 -23.78 -12.30
N ILE A 192 -18.46 -22.95 -11.53
CA ILE A 192 -18.86 -21.55 -11.29
C ILE A 192 -18.61 -20.77 -12.59
N GLU A 193 -19.49 -20.95 -13.57
CA GLU A 193 -19.69 -19.98 -14.64
C GLU A 193 -20.37 -18.74 -14.05
N VAL A 194 -19.99 -17.58 -14.59
CA VAL A 194 -20.34 -16.18 -14.28
C VAL A 194 -21.77 -15.94 -13.75
N ASN A 195 -22.75 -16.77 -14.12
CA ASN A 195 -24.17 -16.58 -13.79
C ASN A 195 -24.56 -16.88 -12.34
N ILE A 196 -23.78 -17.65 -11.58
CA ILE A 196 -24.09 -17.91 -10.15
C ILE A 196 -23.55 -16.78 -9.26
N TRP A 197 -22.48 -16.11 -9.69
CA TRP A 197 -21.92 -14.97 -8.97
C TRP A 197 -22.89 -13.79 -8.88
N GLU A 198 -23.67 -13.53 -9.94
CA GLU A 198 -24.78 -12.55 -9.92
C GLU A 198 -25.88 -12.91 -8.90
N HIS A 199 -26.10 -14.20 -8.65
CA HIS A 199 -27.08 -14.67 -7.68
C HIS A 199 -26.52 -14.61 -6.25
N LEU A 200 -25.25 -14.91 -6.06
CA LEU A 200 -24.57 -14.80 -4.77
C LEU A 200 -24.34 -13.35 -4.36
N SER A 201 -23.98 -12.44 -5.27
CA SER A 201 -23.89 -10.98 -5.00
C SER A 201 -25.24 -10.34 -4.64
N SER A 202 -26.35 -11.03 -4.91
CA SER A 202 -27.67 -10.62 -4.45
C SER A 202 -28.03 -11.07 -3.02
N GLN A 203 -27.22 -11.94 -2.39
CA GLN A 203 -27.44 -12.41 -1.02
C GLN A 203 -27.08 -11.30 0.00
N PRO A 204 -27.85 -11.11 1.08
CA PRO A 204 -27.62 -10.04 2.06
C PRO A 204 -26.21 -10.05 2.66
N LEU A 205 -25.68 -11.25 2.94
CA LEU A 205 -24.38 -11.45 3.56
C LEU A 205 -23.21 -11.16 2.60
N ILE A 206 -23.42 -11.36 1.29
CA ILE A 206 -22.45 -10.99 0.25
C ILE A 206 -22.59 -9.50 -0.08
N ARG A 207 -23.78 -8.91 -0.02
CA ARG A 207 -23.97 -7.44 -0.16
C ARG A 207 -23.31 -6.68 0.99
N GLU A 208 -23.40 -7.17 2.21
CA GLU A 208 -22.66 -6.60 3.35
C GLU A 208 -21.14 -6.68 3.12
N TRP A 209 -20.65 -7.81 2.59
CA TRP A 209 -19.24 -7.95 2.17
C TRP A 209 -18.88 -7.00 1.00
N GLU A 210 -19.77 -6.84 0.01
CA GLU A 210 -19.56 -5.94 -1.11
C GLU A 210 -19.58 -4.45 -0.70
N GLU A 211 -20.43 -4.06 0.24
CA GLU A 211 -20.55 -2.68 0.73
C GLU A 211 -19.47 -2.33 1.75
N GLN A 212 -19.04 -3.27 2.61
CA GLN A 212 -18.07 -3.01 3.68
C GLN A 212 -16.62 -3.31 3.29
N ILE A 213 -16.38 -4.24 2.36
CA ILE A 213 -15.03 -4.70 1.98
C ILE A 213 -14.73 -4.38 0.50
N LYS A 214 -15.62 -4.71 -0.43
CA LYS A 214 -15.38 -4.51 -1.87
C LYS A 214 -15.44 -3.04 -2.31
N GLN A 215 -16.36 -2.23 -1.81
CA GLN A 215 -16.51 -0.81 -2.19
C GLN A 215 -15.29 0.06 -1.77
N PRO A 216 -14.73 -0.07 -0.55
CA PRO A 216 -13.47 0.60 -0.20
C PRO A 216 -12.27 0.09 -1.03
N LEU A 217 -12.25 -1.20 -1.36
CA LEU A 217 -11.19 -1.81 -2.18
C LEU A 217 -11.30 -1.49 -3.68
N GLN A 218 -12.51 -1.29 -4.21
CA GLN A 218 -12.77 -0.85 -5.59
C GLN A 218 -12.32 0.60 -5.84
N GLN A 219 -12.26 1.43 -4.79
CA GLN A 219 -11.66 2.76 -4.89
C GLN A 219 -10.11 2.71 -4.95
N ILE A 220 -9.49 1.56 -4.67
CA ILE A 220 -8.04 1.38 -4.56
C ILE A 220 -7.44 0.46 -5.66
N GLY A 221 -8.24 -0.22 -6.49
CA GLY A 221 -7.74 -0.75 -7.76
C GLY A 221 -8.48 -1.98 -8.28
N ASP A 222 -8.93 -1.89 -9.54
CA ASP A 222 -9.45 -2.99 -10.31
C ASP A 222 -8.32 -3.97 -10.71
N ALA A 223 -8.17 -5.09 -9.98
CA ALA A 223 -7.46 -6.33 -10.42
C ALA A 223 -7.33 -7.39 -9.28
N ILE A 224 -8.41 -8.10 -8.93
CA ILE A 224 -8.57 -8.78 -7.61
C ILE A 224 -7.82 -10.13 -7.43
N GLY A 225 -7.07 -10.66 -8.39
CA GLY A 225 -6.30 -11.92 -8.20
C GLY A 225 -5.02 -11.76 -7.37
N LEU A 226 -4.04 -11.07 -7.94
CA LEU A 226 -2.81 -10.67 -7.23
C LEU A 226 -3.11 -9.71 -6.09
N VAL A 227 -4.08 -8.82 -6.29
CA VAL A 227 -4.59 -7.93 -5.25
C VAL A 227 -5.27 -8.72 -4.13
N SER A 228 -5.72 -9.98 -4.27
CA SER A 228 -6.24 -10.74 -3.10
C SER A 228 -5.15 -11.30 -2.17
N ASN A 229 -4.02 -11.77 -2.72
CA ASN A 229 -2.85 -12.11 -1.91
C ASN A 229 -2.24 -10.84 -1.33
N ILE A 230 -2.06 -9.81 -2.17
CA ILE A 230 -1.59 -8.50 -1.72
C ILE A 230 -2.59 -7.93 -0.72
N SER A 231 -3.92 -8.07 -0.85
CA SER A 231 -4.91 -7.51 0.07
C SER A 231 -5.08 -8.28 1.36
N GLN A 232 -4.98 -9.60 1.34
CA GLN A 232 -4.87 -10.36 2.58
C GLN A 232 -3.55 -10.04 3.29
N ASN A 233 -2.45 -9.82 2.55
CA ASN A 233 -1.24 -9.25 3.11
C ASN A 233 -1.39 -7.76 3.49
N LEU A 234 -2.30 -7.00 2.84
CA LEU A 234 -2.60 -5.60 3.16
C LEU A 234 -3.31 -5.53 4.52
N MET A 235 -4.13 -6.54 4.82
CA MET A 235 -4.81 -6.73 6.10
C MET A 235 -3.93 -7.50 7.11
N ALA A 236 -2.77 -8.00 6.70
CA ALA A 236 -1.86 -8.69 7.62
C ALA A 236 -1.08 -7.67 8.45
N SER A 237 -0.90 -7.99 9.73
CA SER A 237 -0.12 -7.16 10.64
C SER A 237 1.32 -7.06 10.16
N SER A 238 1.92 -5.88 10.31
CA SER A 238 3.32 -5.61 10.00
C SER A 238 4.26 -6.59 10.72
N ILE A 239 5.45 -6.87 10.16
CA ILE A 239 6.42 -7.73 10.84
C ILE A 239 6.90 -7.10 12.16
N GLU A 240 6.92 -5.77 12.23
CA GLU A 240 7.14 -4.95 13.41
C GLU A 240 6.14 -5.29 14.51
N MET A 241 4.85 -5.31 14.16
CA MET A 241 3.77 -5.62 15.09
C MET A 241 3.82 -7.09 15.53
N ILE A 242 4.03 -8.02 14.60
CA ILE A 242 4.19 -9.45 14.92
C ILE A 242 5.35 -9.65 15.90
N ASP A 243 6.51 -9.06 15.61
CA ASP A 243 7.68 -9.14 16.49
C ASP A 243 7.43 -8.50 17.84
N PHE A 244 6.79 -7.33 17.88
CA PHE A 244 6.42 -6.67 19.14
C PHE A 244 5.50 -7.53 19.99
N CYS A 245 4.45 -8.11 19.39
CA CYS A 245 3.54 -9.00 20.09
C CYS A 245 4.25 -10.26 20.63
N ILE A 246 5.13 -10.86 19.85
CA ILE A 246 5.89 -12.05 20.28
C ILE A 246 6.92 -11.70 21.36
N SER A 247 7.72 -10.66 21.13
CA SER A 247 8.92 -10.36 21.92
C SER A 247 8.65 -9.48 23.15
N VAL A 248 7.61 -8.64 23.13
CA VAL A 248 7.28 -7.68 24.19
C VAL A 248 6.00 -8.06 24.94
N LEU A 249 4.99 -8.56 24.22
CA LEU A 249 3.73 -9.02 24.82
C LEU A 249 3.74 -10.51 25.17
N GLU A 250 4.82 -11.21 24.82
CA GLU A 250 5.01 -12.64 25.08
C GLU A 250 3.90 -13.51 24.46
N CYS A 251 3.31 -13.06 23.34
CA CYS A 251 2.30 -13.82 22.61
C CYS A 251 2.89 -15.14 22.10
N SER A 252 2.17 -16.23 22.34
CA SER A 252 2.54 -17.54 21.84
C SER A 252 2.26 -17.65 20.34
N CYS A 253 3.17 -18.25 19.59
CA CYS A 253 3.00 -18.51 18.15
C CYS A 253 3.81 -19.72 17.73
N ASN A 254 3.54 -20.22 16.52
CA ASN A 254 4.39 -21.25 15.92
C ASN A 254 5.79 -20.69 15.59
N GLN A 255 6.78 -21.07 16.41
CA GLN A 255 8.16 -20.59 16.28
C GLN A 255 8.80 -20.91 14.92
N LYS A 256 8.43 -22.02 14.26
CA LYS A 256 8.95 -22.32 12.92
C LYS A 256 8.41 -21.35 11.86
N LYS A 257 7.13 -21.00 11.95
CA LYS A 257 6.53 -19.98 11.06
C LYS A 257 7.14 -18.61 11.31
N TRP A 258 7.35 -18.27 12.59
CA TRP A 258 7.99 -17.01 12.96
C TRP A 258 9.39 -16.90 12.38
N GLN A 259 10.25 -17.91 12.63
CA GLN A 259 11.61 -17.92 12.09
C GLN A 259 11.62 -17.84 10.55
N ALA A 260 10.74 -18.60 9.88
CA ALA A 260 10.65 -18.57 8.42
C ALA A 260 10.21 -17.21 7.88
N LEU A 261 9.29 -16.50 8.55
CA LEU A 261 8.91 -15.13 8.18
C LEU A 261 10.08 -14.16 8.35
N GLN A 262 10.83 -14.26 9.45
CA GLN A 262 12.00 -13.41 9.69
C GLN A 262 13.08 -13.63 8.62
N GLU A 263 13.35 -14.88 8.24
CA GLU A 263 14.30 -15.22 7.18
C GLU A 263 13.82 -14.73 5.82
N LEU A 264 12.52 -14.85 5.52
CA LEU A 264 11.93 -14.37 4.28
C LEU A 264 12.15 -12.86 4.09
N VAL A 265 11.82 -12.05 5.11
CA VAL A 265 11.98 -10.59 5.06
C VAL A 265 13.45 -10.16 5.02
N LYS A 266 14.35 -10.88 5.71
CA LYS A 266 15.79 -10.53 5.74
C LYS A 266 16.55 -10.94 4.48
N GLU A 267 16.23 -12.09 3.90
CA GLU A 267 17.02 -12.65 2.81
C GLU A 267 16.42 -12.35 1.44
N CYS A 268 15.13 -12.00 1.35
CA CYS A 268 14.45 -11.70 0.08
C CYS A 268 14.16 -10.20 -0.10
N GLY A 269 13.86 -9.81 -1.33
CA GLY A 269 13.18 -8.56 -1.66
C GLY A 269 11.67 -8.79 -1.66
N PHE A 270 10.95 -8.23 -2.62
CA PHE A 270 9.53 -8.54 -2.75
C PHE A 270 9.32 -10.01 -3.11
N VAL A 271 8.46 -10.70 -2.37
CA VAL A 271 8.09 -12.09 -2.61
C VAL A 271 6.61 -12.19 -2.94
N LEU A 272 6.31 -12.84 -4.06
CA LEU A 272 4.95 -13.19 -4.43
C LEU A 272 4.81 -14.72 -4.44
N GLN A 273 3.99 -15.22 -3.52
CA GLN A 273 3.83 -16.63 -3.23
C GLN A 273 2.63 -17.22 -3.99
N LEU A 274 2.89 -18.14 -4.93
CA LEU A 274 1.86 -18.92 -5.64
C LEU A 274 2.05 -20.42 -5.36
N GLU A 275 1.07 -21.23 -5.73
CA GLU A 275 1.09 -22.68 -5.48
C GLU A 275 2.27 -23.41 -6.14
N ASN A 276 2.61 -23.05 -7.39
CA ASN A 276 3.66 -23.73 -8.15
C ASN A 276 4.94 -22.90 -8.22
N ILE A 277 4.83 -21.57 -8.24
CA ILE A 277 5.95 -20.64 -8.38
C ILE A 277 6.02 -19.70 -7.19
N CYS A 278 7.23 -19.35 -6.77
CA CYS A 278 7.50 -18.22 -5.91
C CYS A 278 8.34 -17.20 -6.68
N LEU A 279 7.78 -16.01 -6.88
CA LEU A 279 8.46 -14.90 -7.53
C LEU A 279 9.24 -14.11 -6.48
N VAL A 280 10.54 -13.94 -6.69
CA VAL A 280 11.41 -13.12 -5.82
C VAL A 280 11.98 -11.98 -6.65
N CYS A 281 11.56 -10.76 -6.35
CA CYS A 281 12.11 -9.57 -6.96
C CYS A 281 13.37 -9.13 -6.22
N ASP A 282 14.44 -8.86 -6.98
CA ASP A 282 15.65 -8.23 -6.46
C ASP A 282 15.32 -6.90 -5.79
N ARG A 283 16.11 -6.54 -4.77
CA ARG A 283 16.00 -5.24 -4.11
C ARG A 283 16.43 -4.12 -5.08
N PRO A 284 15.85 -2.93 -4.97
CA PRO A 284 16.37 -1.75 -5.65
C PRO A 284 17.84 -1.49 -5.23
N ILE A 285 18.67 -1.07 -6.17
CA ILE A 285 20.08 -0.66 -5.91
C ILE A 285 20.19 0.80 -5.45
N LYS A 286 19.07 1.53 -5.45
CA LYS A 286 18.95 2.88 -4.92
C LYS A 286 17.52 3.07 -4.41
N LEU A 287 17.39 3.59 -3.19
CA LEU A 287 16.16 4.11 -2.61
C LEU A 287 16.45 5.50 -2.03
N SER A 288 15.51 6.42 -2.18
CA SER A 288 15.61 7.80 -1.70
C SER A 288 14.28 8.20 -1.09
N LEU A 289 14.34 8.61 0.18
CA LEU A 289 13.19 8.97 0.99
C LEU A 289 13.34 10.41 1.48
N ASP A 290 12.21 11.09 1.73
CA ASP A 290 12.18 12.36 2.44
C ASP A 290 12.20 12.17 3.97
N GLU A 291 12.17 13.27 4.72
CA GLU A 291 12.16 13.27 6.19
C GLU A 291 10.93 12.58 6.81
N GLN A 292 9.89 12.30 6.00
CA GLN A 292 8.69 11.58 6.41
C GLN A 292 8.68 10.14 5.88
N ASN A 293 9.84 9.58 5.49
CA ASN A 293 10.00 8.24 4.93
C ASN A 293 9.19 7.98 3.64
N ARG A 294 8.86 9.02 2.87
CA ARG A 294 8.17 8.87 1.58
C ARG A 294 9.16 8.88 0.43
N PHE A 295 8.92 8.10 -0.62
CA PHE A 295 9.78 8.14 -1.81
C PHE A 295 9.89 9.54 -2.41
N HIS A 296 11.11 10.03 -2.53
CA HIS A 296 11.40 11.39 -2.99
C HIS A 296 12.81 11.48 -3.57
N ALA A 297 12.93 12.09 -4.75
CA ALA A 297 14.19 12.56 -5.31
C ALA A 297 13.94 13.70 -6.31
N GLU A 298 14.88 14.66 -6.33
CA GLU A 298 14.87 15.77 -7.28
C GLU A 298 15.97 15.60 -8.33
N GLY A 299 15.64 15.81 -9.61
CA GLY A 299 16.61 15.66 -10.70
C GLY A 299 17.12 14.24 -10.91
N GLY A 300 16.36 13.23 -10.48
CA GLY A 300 16.71 11.82 -10.63
C GLY A 300 15.67 10.88 -10.04
N SER A 301 15.87 9.58 -10.24
CA SER A 301 14.92 8.57 -9.74
C SER A 301 15.03 8.39 -8.23
N ALA A 302 13.89 8.23 -7.57
CA ALA A 302 13.82 7.87 -6.16
C ALA A 302 14.19 6.39 -5.96
N ILE A 303 13.78 5.55 -6.92
CA ILE A 303 14.06 4.12 -6.93
C ILE A 303 14.82 3.76 -8.21
N ARG A 304 15.80 2.87 -8.11
CA ARG A 304 16.49 2.31 -9.28
C ARG A 304 16.81 0.84 -9.05
N PHE A 305 16.51 0.00 -10.02
CA PHE A 305 16.86 -1.41 -10.04
C PHE A 305 18.12 -1.67 -10.87
N ILE A 306 18.67 -2.87 -10.74
CA ILE A 306 19.95 -3.26 -11.37
C ILE A 306 19.85 -3.36 -12.90
N ASP A 307 18.68 -3.68 -13.42
CA ASP A 307 18.37 -3.73 -14.85
C ASP A 307 18.17 -2.35 -15.49
N GLY A 308 18.20 -1.29 -14.67
CA GLY A 308 18.02 0.09 -15.12
C GLY A 308 16.60 0.62 -15.00
N TYR A 309 15.63 -0.19 -14.55
CA TYR A 309 14.27 0.28 -14.25
C TYR A 309 14.28 1.35 -13.16
N ARG A 310 13.49 2.40 -13.34
CA ARG A 310 13.51 3.62 -12.51
C ARG A 310 12.10 4.05 -12.16
N ILE A 311 11.94 4.46 -10.92
CA ILE A 311 10.72 5.12 -10.46
C ILE A 311 11.10 6.50 -9.93
N TYR A 312 10.46 7.52 -10.46
CA TYR A 312 10.62 8.90 -10.02
C TYR A 312 9.50 9.23 -9.05
N ALA A 313 9.83 9.95 -7.97
CA ALA A 313 8.86 10.30 -6.96
C ALA A 313 9.20 11.63 -6.32
N TYR A 314 8.17 12.37 -5.90
CA TYR A 314 8.29 13.63 -5.21
C TYR A 314 7.31 13.65 -4.03
N HIS A 315 7.86 13.54 -2.81
CA HIS A 315 7.08 13.53 -1.55
C HIS A 315 5.97 12.46 -1.53
N GLY A 316 6.29 11.25 -2.00
CA GLY A 316 5.36 10.12 -2.02
C GLY A 316 4.40 10.10 -3.20
N VAL A 317 4.53 11.01 -4.17
CA VAL A 317 3.77 10.98 -5.44
C VAL A 317 4.70 10.51 -6.56
N LYS A 318 4.29 9.49 -7.32
CA LYS A 318 5.04 9.08 -8.52
C LYS A 318 5.03 10.19 -9.57
N LEU A 319 6.18 10.41 -10.18
CA LEU A 319 6.35 11.35 -11.27
C LEU A 319 6.51 10.61 -12.60
N PRO A 320 5.84 11.08 -13.68
CA PRO A 320 6.30 10.80 -15.03
C PRO A 320 7.78 11.16 -15.21
N GLU A 321 8.48 10.38 -16.00
CA GLU A 321 9.92 10.57 -16.25
C GLU A 321 10.26 12.00 -16.71
N LYS A 322 9.40 12.62 -17.54
CA LYS A 322 9.57 14.00 -18.02
C LYS A 322 9.75 15.03 -16.89
N TYR A 323 9.13 14.81 -15.72
CA TYR A 323 9.28 15.69 -14.56
C TYR A 323 10.43 15.24 -13.67
N GLY A 324 10.52 13.92 -13.41
CA GLY A 324 11.48 13.35 -12.47
C GLY A 324 12.95 13.46 -12.89
N LEU A 325 13.24 13.59 -14.19
CA LEU A 325 14.60 13.82 -14.69
C LEU A 325 15.16 15.22 -14.37
N LEU A 326 14.30 16.15 -13.97
CA LEU A 326 14.64 17.55 -13.79
C LEU A 326 14.46 17.97 -12.34
N TYR A 327 15.33 18.85 -11.87
CA TYR A 327 15.13 19.54 -10.61
C TYR A 327 13.90 20.48 -10.72
N PRO A 328 13.12 20.69 -9.64
CA PRO A 328 11.92 21.52 -9.66
C PRO A 328 12.11 22.95 -10.20
N GLU A 329 13.30 23.53 -10.03
CA GLU A 329 13.67 24.85 -10.58
C GLU A 329 13.64 24.88 -12.12
N ARG A 330 13.79 23.71 -12.76
CA ARG A 330 13.75 23.56 -14.22
C ARG A 330 12.38 23.11 -14.74
N TRP A 331 11.40 22.88 -13.87
CA TRP A 331 10.05 22.52 -14.30
C TRP A 331 9.39 23.69 -15.04
N GLN A 332 8.72 23.39 -16.15
CA GLN A 332 8.15 24.45 -16.98
C GLN A 332 6.74 24.77 -16.51
N VAL A 333 6.45 26.05 -16.29
CA VAL A 333 5.15 26.50 -15.78
C VAL A 333 4.00 26.11 -16.72
N ARG A 334 4.25 26.09 -18.03
CA ARG A 334 3.27 25.63 -19.03
C ARG A 334 2.79 24.19 -18.84
N TRP A 335 3.56 23.32 -18.17
CA TRP A 335 3.10 21.94 -17.92
C TRP A 335 1.87 21.90 -17.02
N LEU A 336 1.65 22.92 -16.18
CA LEU A 336 0.42 23.07 -15.40
C LEU A 336 -0.83 23.20 -16.28
N LEU A 337 -0.69 23.73 -17.50
CA LEU A 337 -1.78 23.92 -18.45
C LEU A 337 -2.08 22.65 -19.27
N GLU A 338 -1.09 21.75 -19.36
CA GLU A 338 -1.15 20.52 -20.15
C GLU A 338 -1.46 19.28 -19.30
N GLU A 339 -1.16 19.32 -18.00
CA GLU A 339 -1.31 18.19 -17.09
C GLU A 339 -2.76 18.01 -16.65
N GLU A 340 -3.39 16.91 -17.06
CA GLU A 340 -4.77 16.61 -16.71
C GLU A 340 -4.89 16.03 -15.30
N ASN A 341 -3.88 15.29 -14.83
CA ASN A 341 -3.91 14.66 -13.52
C ASN A 341 -3.81 15.72 -12.41
N ALA A 342 -4.87 15.83 -11.60
CA ALA A 342 -4.96 16.83 -10.53
C ALA A 342 -3.85 16.68 -9.48
N GLU A 343 -3.45 15.45 -9.16
CA GLU A 343 -2.40 15.20 -8.17
C GLU A 343 -1.02 15.55 -8.70
N LEU A 344 -0.75 15.30 -9.99
CA LEU A 344 0.49 15.76 -10.63
C LEU A 344 0.52 17.28 -10.77
N ARG A 345 -0.61 17.94 -11.07
CA ARG A 345 -0.71 19.40 -11.02
C ARG A 345 -0.40 19.96 -9.64
N ARG A 346 -0.93 19.36 -8.57
CA ARG A 346 -0.62 19.74 -7.18
C ARG A 346 0.89 19.68 -6.93
N VAL A 347 1.55 18.60 -7.36
CA VAL A 347 3.01 18.44 -7.22
C VAL A 347 3.77 19.48 -8.03
N LEU A 348 3.38 19.73 -9.28
CA LEU A 348 3.99 20.77 -10.11
C LEU A 348 3.84 22.16 -9.47
N ILE A 349 2.67 22.50 -8.92
CA ILE A 349 2.44 23.76 -8.20
C ILE A 349 3.40 23.87 -7.01
N GLN A 350 3.52 22.80 -6.23
CA GLN A 350 4.40 22.74 -5.06
C GLN A 350 5.87 22.92 -5.44
N GLY A 351 6.37 22.21 -6.44
CA GLY A 351 7.77 22.26 -6.84
C GLY A 351 8.16 23.51 -7.63
N ILE A 352 7.28 24.04 -8.47
CA ILE A 352 7.52 25.29 -9.21
C ILE A 352 7.46 26.49 -8.26
N GLY A 353 6.51 26.46 -7.33
CA GLY A 353 6.24 27.53 -6.38
C GLY A 353 5.42 28.67 -6.98
N TYR A 354 4.51 29.23 -6.17
CA TYR A 354 3.55 30.25 -6.59
C TYR A 354 4.19 31.51 -7.17
N SER A 355 5.36 31.93 -6.68
CA SER A 355 6.04 33.14 -7.20
C SER A 355 6.38 33.01 -8.69
N ARG A 356 6.95 31.87 -9.12
CA ARG A 356 7.32 31.65 -10.52
C ARG A 356 6.09 31.46 -11.40
N ILE A 357 5.07 30.77 -10.88
CA ILE A 357 3.78 30.61 -11.55
C ILE A 357 3.14 31.96 -11.85
N CYS A 358 3.07 32.86 -10.87
CA CYS A 358 2.48 34.19 -11.05
C CYS A 358 3.21 35.02 -12.11
N GLN A 359 4.55 34.94 -12.14
CA GLN A 359 5.37 35.67 -13.10
C GLN A 359 5.18 35.16 -14.53
N GLU A 360 5.18 33.84 -14.73
CA GLU A 360 5.13 33.25 -16.06
C GLU A 360 3.72 33.11 -16.64
N LEU A 361 2.69 32.90 -15.81
CA LEU A 361 1.28 32.79 -16.24
C LEU A 361 0.52 34.11 -16.24
N GLN A 362 1.21 35.24 -15.99
CA GLN A 362 0.62 36.58 -16.00
C GLN A 362 -0.59 36.69 -15.06
N ALA A 363 -0.38 36.42 -13.77
CA ALA A 363 -1.45 36.55 -12.78
C ALA A 363 -2.05 37.97 -12.79
N VAL A 364 -3.37 38.06 -12.68
CA VAL A 364 -4.12 39.31 -12.66
C VAL A 364 -4.19 39.82 -11.22
N GLU A 365 -3.81 41.07 -10.99
CA GLU A 365 -4.01 41.74 -9.71
C GLU A 365 -5.50 42.07 -9.52
N LEU A 366 -6.07 41.59 -8.42
CA LEU A 366 -7.45 41.86 -8.04
C LEU A 366 -7.57 43.04 -7.07
N ASP A 367 -6.67 43.10 -6.10
CA ASP A 367 -6.63 44.15 -5.07
C ASP A 367 -5.23 44.27 -4.48
N SER A 368 -4.89 45.44 -3.95
CA SER A 368 -3.64 45.65 -3.22
C SER A 368 -3.88 46.44 -1.94
N TRP A 369 -3.20 46.02 -0.87
CA TRP A 369 -3.27 46.65 0.44
C TRP A 369 -1.91 46.57 1.12
N ARG A 370 -1.26 47.73 1.27
CA ARG A 370 0.11 47.86 1.79
C ARG A 370 1.10 46.98 1.00
N GLU A 371 1.88 46.13 1.67
CA GLU A 371 2.83 45.19 1.07
C GLU A 371 2.17 43.93 0.46
N TYR A 372 0.84 43.80 0.57
CA TYR A 372 0.08 42.65 0.09
C TYR A 372 -0.64 42.93 -1.22
N THR A 373 -0.60 41.95 -2.14
CA THR A 373 -1.30 41.98 -3.42
C THR A 373 -2.08 40.69 -3.58
N LEU A 374 -3.40 40.79 -3.80
CA LEU A 374 -4.24 39.65 -4.14
C LEU A 374 -4.18 39.41 -5.65
N LEU A 375 -3.79 38.20 -6.04
CA LEU A 375 -3.59 37.78 -7.41
C LEU A 375 -4.56 36.64 -7.76
N ARG A 376 -5.01 36.62 -9.02
CA ARG A 376 -5.79 35.53 -9.59
C ARG A 376 -5.10 34.99 -10.84
N ILE A 377 -5.07 33.67 -10.98
CA ILE A 377 -4.62 33.03 -12.21
C ILE A 377 -5.86 32.52 -12.95
N ASP A 378 -6.11 33.09 -14.13
CA ASP A 378 -7.35 32.88 -14.92
C ASP A 378 -7.35 31.60 -15.75
N ASN A 379 -6.18 31.01 -15.97
CA ASN A 379 -6.12 29.68 -16.54
C ASN A 379 -6.70 28.73 -15.50
N TYR A 380 -7.79 28.02 -15.84
CA TYR A 380 -8.42 26.95 -15.04
C TYR A 380 -7.44 25.77 -14.83
N ILE A 381 -6.32 26.05 -14.17
CA ILE A 381 -5.22 25.14 -13.88
C ILE A 381 -5.63 24.17 -12.78
N ASP A 382 -6.59 24.52 -11.95
CA ASP A 382 -7.08 23.69 -10.85
C ASP A 382 -8.61 23.61 -10.88
N VAL A 383 -9.21 22.77 -10.04
CA VAL A 383 -10.67 22.59 -9.92
C VAL A 383 -11.38 23.93 -9.69
N GLU A 384 -10.70 24.85 -9.00
CA GLU A 384 -11.10 26.23 -8.76
C GLU A 384 -10.00 27.19 -9.24
N PRO A 385 -10.33 28.45 -9.58
CA PRO A 385 -9.31 29.44 -9.92
C PRO A 385 -8.33 29.63 -8.76
N ILE A 386 -7.04 29.74 -9.08
CA ILE A 386 -5.99 29.90 -8.06
C ILE A 386 -5.94 31.38 -7.64
N TYR A 387 -6.28 31.63 -6.37
CA TYR A 387 -6.16 32.93 -5.72
C TYR A 387 -4.95 32.92 -4.78
N LEU A 388 -4.11 33.94 -4.87
CA LEU A 388 -2.86 34.03 -4.15
C LEU A 388 -2.70 35.39 -3.50
N LEU A 389 -2.39 35.39 -2.21
CA LEU A 389 -1.88 36.56 -1.52
C LEU A 389 -0.36 36.61 -1.68
N LYS A 390 0.11 37.58 -2.46
CA LYS A 390 1.53 37.89 -2.63
C LYS A 390 1.95 38.94 -1.60
N MET A 391 3.10 38.74 -0.95
CA MET A 391 3.77 39.71 -0.09
C MET A 391 5.24 39.83 -0.49
N ILE A 392 5.76 41.05 -0.56
CA ILE A 392 7.19 41.29 -0.76
C ILE A 392 7.79 41.65 0.59
N CYS A 393 8.64 40.78 1.13
CA CYS A 393 9.27 41.00 2.43
C CYS A 393 10.19 42.23 2.34
N PRO A 394 9.94 43.32 3.09
CA PRO A 394 10.71 44.57 2.92
C PRO A 394 12.20 44.44 3.27
N SER A 395 12.55 43.49 4.14
CA SER A 395 13.93 43.29 4.63
C SER A 395 14.77 42.37 3.74
N THR A 396 14.15 41.40 3.06
CA THR A 396 14.86 40.40 2.23
C THR A 396 14.57 40.54 0.74
N ASN A 397 13.56 41.35 0.38
CA ASN A 397 12.98 41.46 -0.94
C ASN A 397 12.46 40.11 -1.51
N TYR A 398 12.29 39.11 -0.64
CA TYR A 398 11.77 37.80 -1.00
C TYR A 398 10.25 37.88 -1.22
N ILE A 399 9.77 37.21 -2.26
CA ILE A 399 8.34 37.15 -2.58
C ILE A 399 7.73 35.92 -1.90
N HIS A 400 6.86 36.17 -0.94
CA HIS A 400 5.96 35.16 -0.40
C HIS A 400 4.67 35.15 -1.20
N ALA A 401 4.18 33.97 -1.56
CA ALA A 401 2.88 33.82 -2.19
C ALA A 401 2.15 32.63 -1.57
N THR A 402 0.98 32.89 -1.01
CA THR A 402 0.17 31.92 -0.26
C THR A 402 -1.21 31.81 -0.89
N ARG A 403 -1.70 30.58 -1.09
CA ARG A 403 -3.05 30.35 -1.62
C ARG A 403 -4.10 30.80 -0.61
N VAL A 404 -5.13 31.49 -1.10
CA VAL A 404 -6.28 31.93 -0.32
C VAL A 404 -7.58 31.47 -0.99
N PRO A 405 -8.70 31.39 -0.26
CA PRO A 405 -9.99 31.02 -0.83
C PRO A 405 -10.41 31.89 -2.03
N PRO A 406 -11.02 31.31 -3.08
CA PRO A 406 -11.36 32.03 -4.31
C PRO A 406 -12.54 33.01 -4.17
N ASP A 407 -13.30 32.93 -3.07
CA ASP A 407 -14.37 33.87 -2.72
C ASP A 407 -13.86 35.17 -2.11
N ILE A 408 -12.58 35.24 -1.73
CA ILE A 408 -11.96 36.46 -1.22
C ILE A 408 -11.67 37.42 -2.38
N SER A 409 -12.12 38.67 -2.23
CA SER A 409 -11.98 39.71 -3.26
C SER A 409 -11.07 40.88 -2.86
N LYS A 410 -10.62 40.94 -1.60
CA LYS A 410 -9.74 42.02 -1.10
C LYS A 410 -8.48 41.49 -0.43
N ALA A 411 -7.36 42.19 -0.64
CA ALA A 411 -6.07 41.85 -0.07
C ALA A 411 -6.07 41.90 1.47
N ARG A 412 -6.78 42.87 2.09
CA ARG A 412 -6.93 42.95 3.56
C ARG A 412 -7.65 41.72 4.13
N GLU A 413 -8.71 41.27 3.47
CA GLU A 413 -9.48 40.08 3.89
C GLU A 413 -8.62 38.81 3.74
N ALA A 414 -7.85 38.73 2.66
CA ALA A 414 -6.92 37.63 2.42
C ALA A 414 -5.83 37.54 3.50
N ILE A 415 -5.21 38.65 3.91
CA ILE A 415 -4.17 38.60 4.96
C ILE A 415 -4.78 38.31 6.35
N ALA A 416 -6.01 38.77 6.63
CA ALA A 416 -6.71 38.39 7.85
C ALA A 416 -6.97 36.88 7.88
N TRP A 417 -7.41 36.31 6.76
CA TRP A 417 -7.62 34.86 6.62
C TRP A 417 -6.34 34.05 6.84
N VAL A 418 -5.22 34.46 6.22
CA VAL A 418 -3.92 33.81 6.40
C VAL A 418 -3.49 33.80 7.87
N ASN A 419 -3.86 34.84 8.63
CA ASN A 419 -3.58 34.96 10.07
C ASN A 419 -4.74 34.53 10.97
N TRP A 420 -5.54 33.56 10.54
CA TRP A 420 -6.61 32.94 11.34
C TRP A 420 -7.69 33.92 11.84
N GLY A 421 -7.97 34.97 11.04
CA GLY A 421 -9.03 35.95 11.31
C GLY A 421 -8.60 37.15 12.15
N VAL A 422 -7.32 37.25 12.52
CA VAL A 422 -6.77 38.44 13.20
C VAL A 422 -6.71 39.61 12.22
N ASP A 423 -7.24 40.77 12.62
CA ASP A 423 -7.18 41.95 11.77
C ASP A 423 -5.73 42.42 11.61
N PRO A 424 -5.27 42.70 10.38
CA PRO A 424 -3.91 43.16 10.14
C PRO A 424 -3.49 44.45 10.84
N GLU A 425 -4.43 45.25 11.33
CA GLU A 425 -4.15 46.44 12.13
C GLU A 425 -3.74 46.08 13.57
N GLU A 426 -4.05 44.88 14.05
CA GLU A 426 -3.68 44.39 15.38
C GLU A 426 -2.23 43.88 15.46
N PHE A 427 -1.58 43.61 14.31
CA PHE A 427 -0.14 43.31 14.26
C PHE A 427 0.74 44.50 14.65
N MET A 428 0.18 45.72 14.69
CA MET A 428 0.93 46.95 14.98
C MET A 428 1.06 47.27 16.46
N VAL A 429 1.26 46.25 17.31
CA VAL A 429 1.73 46.49 18.68
C VAL A 429 3.04 45.75 18.90
N GLU A 430 4.12 46.37 18.42
CA GLU A 430 5.40 46.51 19.15
C GLU A 430 6.32 47.42 18.32
N THR A 431 6.48 48.66 18.77
CA THR A 431 7.63 49.53 18.45
C THR A 431 8.45 49.73 19.71
#